data_AF-X1V4Q4-F1
#
_entry.id   AF-X1V4Q4-F1
#
_cell.length_a   1.000
_cell.length_b   1.000
_cell.length_c   1.000
_cell.angle_alpha   90.00
_cell.angle_beta   90.00
_cell.angle_gamma   90.00
#
_symmetry.space_group_name_H-M   'P 1'
#
loop_
_entity.id
_entity.type
_entity.pdbx_description
1 polymer ?
#
loop_
_entity_poly.entity_id
_entity_poly.type
_entity_poly.pdbx_seq_one_letter_code
_entity_poly.pdbx_strand_id
1 'polypeptide(L)'
;WKYVGDGQVILGGFCPDFINTNGKKQVIELFGTYWHDVFDIARKKDHYRQYGFDTLVIWSDELADEEATVKRIKTFARKRGS
;
A
#
# COMPACT_ATOMS: atom_id res chain seq x y z
N TRP A 1 9.08 2.08 6.64
CA TRP A 1 7.70 1.58 6.65
C TRP A 1 7.35 1.21 8.07
N LYS A 2 6.14 1.57 8.52
CA LYS A 2 5.59 1.18 9.82
C LYS A 2 4.27 0.46 9.56
N TYR A 3 4.07 -0.69 10.21
CA TYR A 3 2.77 -1.37 10.22
C TYR A 3 1.76 -0.53 11.02
N VAL A 4 0.60 -0.28 10.42
CA VAL A 4 -0.51 0.50 11.00
C VAL A 4 -1.87 -0.13 10.68
N GLY A 5 -1.90 -1.36 10.14
CA GLY A 5 -3.12 -2.13 9.85
C GLY A 5 -3.93 -2.54 11.08
N ASP A 6 -3.50 -2.13 12.29
CA ASP A 6 -4.21 -2.26 13.55
C ASP A 6 -5.05 -1.01 13.91
N GLY A 7 -5.23 -0.08 12.97
CA GLY A 7 -6.05 1.10 13.17
C GLY A 7 -5.31 2.29 13.80
N GLN A 8 -3.99 2.20 14.01
CA GLN A 8 -3.18 3.32 14.50
C GLN A 8 -3.23 4.55 13.57
N VAL A 9 -3.50 4.34 12.28
CA VAL A 9 -3.62 5.40 11.28
C VAL A 9 -4.89 5.19 10.46
N ILE A 10 -5.75 6.20 10.45
CA ILE A 10 -6.96 6.23 9.61
C ILE A 10 -6.87 7.43 8.66
N LEU A 11 -6.90 7.18 7.36
CA LEU A 11 -6.91 8.19 6.30
C LEU A 11 -8.31 8.22 5.68
N GLY A 12 -9.14 9.18 6.07
CA GLY A 12 -10.49 9.36 5.50
C GLY A 12 -11.40 8.14 5.66
N GLY A 13 -11.27 7.39 6.75
CA GLY A 13 -12.08 6.19 7.02
C GLY A 13 -11.48 4.87 6.55
N PHE A 14 -10.32 4.89 5.88
CA PHE A 14 -9.57 3.68 5.54
C PHE A 14 -8.29 3.55 6.37
N CYS A 15 -7.94 2.31 6.71
CA CYS A 15 -6.75 1.95 7.47
C CYS A 15 -5.75 1.25 6.53
N PRO A 16 -4.61 1.87 6.18
CA PRO A 16 -3.59 1.18 5.41
C PRO A 16 -2.85 0.14 6.26
N ASP A 17 -2.30 -0.90 5.64
CA ASP A 17 -1.50 -1.89 6.36
C ASP A 17 -0.15 -1.33 6.77
N PHE A 18 0.50 -0.59 5.87
CA PHE A 18 1.77 0.07 6.13
C PHE A 18 1.77 1.51 5.63
N ILE A 19 2.41 2.39 6.40
CA ILE A 19 2.65 3.78 6.02
C ILE A 19 4.15 4.06 5.98
N ASN A 20 4.56 4.93 5.06
CA ASN A 20 5.93 5.43 5.03
C ASN A 20 6.15 6.46 6.14
N THR A 21 7.31 6.38 6.79
CA THR A 21 7.70 7.21 7.94
C THR A 21 8.89 8.13 7.63
N ASN A 22 9.36 8.18 6.38
CA ASN A 22 10.50 8.99 5.96
C ASN A 22 10.10 10.37 5.35
N GLY A 23 8.88 10.83 5.64
CA GLY A 23 8.34 12.08 5.10
C GLY A 23 7.71 11.97 3.70
N LYS A 24 7.81 10.83 3.02
CA LYS A 24 7.06 10.58 1.78
C LYS A 24 5.62 10.15 2.09
N LYS A 25 4.65 10.70 1.37
CA LYS A 25 3.24 10.26 1.41
C LYS A 25 3.07 8.98 0.57
N GLN A 26 3.39 7.84 1.17
CA GLN A 26 3.24 6.53 0.54
C GLN A 26 2.63 5.53 1.52
N VAL A 27 1.77 4.66 1.03
CA VAL A 27 1.19 3.53 1.76
C VAL A 27 1.38 2.22 0.99
N ILE A 28 1.40 1.11 1.71
CA ILE A 28 1.36 -0.24 1.16
C ILE A 28 0.16 -0.98 1.75
N GLU A 29 -0.54 -1.71 0.90
CA GLU A 29 -1.66 -2.59 1.26
C GLU A 29 -1.35 -4.02 0.82
N LEU A 30 -1.58 -4.98 1.70
CA LEU A 30 -1.44 -6.41 1.46
C LEU A 30 -2.83 -7.03 1.26
N PHE A 31 -3.11 -7.49 0.05
CA PHE A 31 -4.41 -8.06 -0.31
C PHE A 31 -4.33 -9.57 -0.45
N GLY A 32 -5.23 -10.31 0.21
CA GLY A 32 -5.47 -11.72 -0.06
C GLY A 32 -6.19 -11.95 -1.39
N THR A 33 -5.60 -12.73 -2.30
CA THR A 33 -6.18 -13.00 -3.64
C THR A 33 -7.53 -13.70 -3.63
N TYR A 34 -7.85 -14.44 -2.56
CA TYR A 34 -9.12 -15.15 -2.42
C TYR A 34 -10.26 -14.26 -1.91
N TRP A 35 -9.95 -13.16 -1.22
CA TRP A 35 -10.94 -12.39 -0.45
C TRP A 35 -11.27 -11.02 -1.04
N HIS A 36 -10.49 -10.56 -2.02
CA HIS A 36 -10.61 -9.19 -2.51
C HIS A 36 -10.90 -9.09 -3.99
N ASP A 37 -11.88 -8.25 -4.31
CA ASP A 37 -12.20 -7.86 -5.68
C ASP A 37 -11.23 -6.77 -6.14
N VAL A 38 -10.85 -6.82 -7.41
CA VAL A 38 -10.05 -5.77 -8.08
C VAL A 38 -10.69 -4.39 -7.98
N PHE A 39 -12.01 -4.29 -7.84
CA PHE A 39 -12.71 -3.01 -7.64
C PHE A 39 -12.36 -2.33 -6.30
N ASP A 40 -12.09 -3.10 -5.23
CA ASP A 40 -11.72 -2.54 -3.92
C ASP A 40 -10.37 -1.82 -3.97
N ILE A 41 -9.46 -2.32 -4.81
CA ILE A 41 -8.13 -1.73 -5.00
C ILE A 41 -8.23 -0.37 -5.67
N ALA A 42 -9.00 -0.26 -6.75
CA ALA A 42 -9.16 1.02 -7.46
C ALA A 42 -9.71 2.08 -6.49
N ARG A 43 -10.76 1.73 -5.74
CA ARG A 43 -11.37 2.62 -4.75
C ARG A 43 -10.38 3.05 -3.66
N LYS A 44 -9.62 2.12 -3.08
CA LYS A 44 -8.61 2.45 -2.05
C LYS A 44 -7.49 3.33 -2.61
N LYS A 45 -6.99 3.05 -3.82
CA LYS A 45 -5.94 3.86 -4.45
C LYS A 45 -6.42 5.28 -4.73
N ASP A 46 -7.62 5.44 -5.27
CA ASP A 46 -8.22 6.77 -5.48
C ASP A 46 -8.47 7.49 -4.15
N HIS A 47 -8.91 6.74 -3.13
CA HIS A 47 -9.10 7.26 -1.78
C HIS A 47 -7.81 7.75 -1.12
N TYR A 48 -6.69 7.06 -1.25
CA TYR A 48 -5.43 7.57 -0.70
C TYR A 48 -4.85 8.72 -1.55
N ARG A 49 -5.08 8.68 -2.87
CA ARG A 49 -4.60 9.71 -3.80
C ARG A 49 -5.19 11.10 -3.48
N GLN A 50 -6.46 11.19 -3.08
CA GLN A 50 -7.08 12.47 -2.65
C GLN A 50 -6.39 13.11 -1.42
N TYR A 51 -5.67 12.32 -0.58
CA TYR A 51 -4.84 12.85 0.52
C TYR A 51 -3.37 13.08 0.12
N GLY A 52 -3.04 12.87 -1.15
CA GLY A 52 -1.70 12.98 -1.72
C GLY A 52 -0.81 11.76 -1.45
N PHE A 53 -1.38 10.61 -1.12
CA PHE A 53 -0.64 9.37 -0.92
C PHE A 53 -0.55 8.54 -2.19
N ASP A 54 0.67 8.14 -2.55
CA ASP A 54 0.90 7.06 -3.50
C ASP A 54 0.63 5.71 -2.81
N THR A 55 -0.04 4.78 -3.50
CA THR A 55 -0.39 3.46 -2.94
C THR A 55 0.22 2.34 -3.76
N LEU A 56 0.98 1.46 -3.08
CA LEU A 56 1.41 0.17 -3.63
C LEU A 56 0.51 -0.93 -3.05
N VAL A 57 -0.09 -1.71 -3.93
CA VAL A 57 -0.76 -2.95 -3.56
C VAL A 57 0.20 -4.11 -3.77
N ILE A 58 0.24 -5.03 -2.81
CA ILE A 58 0.94 -6.31 -2.90
C ILE A 58 -0.12 -7.38 -2.69
N TRP A 59 -0.20 -8.34 -3.61
CA TRP A 59 -1.08 -9.49 -3.43
C TRP A 59 -0.38 -10.61 -2.68
N SER A 60 -1.15 -11.41 -1.93
CA SER A 60 -0.63 -12.49 -1.10
C SER A 60 0.12 -13.57 -1.88
N ASP A 61 -0.25 -13.80 -3.14
CA ASP A 61 0.42 -14.73 -4.06
C ASP A 61 1.78 -14.22 -4.55
N GLU A 62 1.99 -12.89 -4.61
CA GLU A 62 3.30 -12.30 -4.91
C GLU A 62 4.34 -12.66 -3.85
N LEU A 63 3.91 -12.97 -2.63
CA LEU A 63 4.80 -13.40 -1.55
C LEU A 63 5.47 -14.75 -1.84
N ALA A 64 4.97 -15.53 -2.81
CA ALA A 64 5.65 -16.74 -3.28
C ALA A 64 6.99 -16.44 -3.97
N ASP A 65 7.16 -15.23 -4.52
CA ASP A 65 8.42 -14.70 -5.04
C ASP A 65 8.84 -13.47 -4.22
N GLU A 66 9.48 -13.74 -3.07
CA GLU A 66 9.93 -12.71 -2.15
C GLU A 66 10.93 -11.74 -2.79
N GLU A 67 11.81 -12.21 -3.67
CA GLU A 67 12.83 -11.37 -4.30
C GLU A 67 12.18 -10.32 -5.22
N ALA A 68 11.26 -10.77 -6.08
CA ALA A 68 10.51 -9.88 -6.96
C ALA A 68 9.67 -8.88 -6.14
N THR A 69 9.01 -9.35 -5.08
CA THR A 69 8.20 -8.50 -4.19
C THR A 69 9.07 -7.43 -3.51
N VAL A 70 10.20 -7.81 -2.93
CA VAL A 70 11.15 -6.87 -2.31
C VAL A 70 11.68 -5.85 -3.32
N LYS A 71 11.99 -6.28 -4.55
CA LYS A 71 12.44 -5.39 -5.62
C LYS A 71 11.37 -4.36 -6.00
N ARG A 72 10.10 -4.77 -6.03
CA ARG A 72 8.96 -3.90 -6.31
C ARG A 72 8.74 -2.87 -5.19
N ILE A 73 8.82 -3.29 -3.92
CA ILE A 73 8.78 -2.38 -2.75
C ILE A 73 9.94 -1.37 -2.81
N LYS A 74 11.17 -1.81 -3.09
CA LYS A 74 12.35 -0.93 -3.20
C LYS A 74 12.18 0.10 -4.32
N THR A 75 11.66 -0.31 -5.47
CA THR A 75 11.37 0.58 -6.59
C THR A 75 10.32 1.62 -6.20
N PHE A 76 9.23 1.20 -5.56
CA PHE A 76 8.19 2.09 -5.08
C PHE A 76 8.70 3.10 -4.04
N ALA A 77 9.49 2.65 -3.07
CA ALA A 77 10.08 3.51 -2.05
C ALA A 77 11.02 4.59 -2.63
N ARG A 78 11.63 4.32 -3.79
CA ARG A 78 12.52 5.27 -4.50
C ARG A 78 11.76 6.26 -5.38
N LYS A 79 10.54 5.94 -5.79
CA LYS A 79 9.69 6.84 -6.59
C LYS A 79 9.68 8.25 -5.96
N ARG A 80 9.95 9.27 -6.77
CA ARG A 80 9.78 10.67 -6.39
C ARG A 80 8.30 11.02 -6.62
N GLY A 81 7.70 11.74 -5.68
CA GLY A 81 6.30 12.18 -5.82
C GLY A 81 6.15 12.95 -7.13
N SER A 82 5.15 12.57 -7.93
CA SER A 82 4.74 13.27 -9.15
C SER A 82 4.02 14.57 -8.80
#